data_AF-A0A2N2BQX3-F1
#
_entry.id   AF-A0A2N2BQX3-F1
#
_cell.length_a   1.000
_cell.length_b   1.000
_cell.length_c   1.000
_cell.angle_alpha   90.00
_cell.angle_beta   90.00
_cell.angle_gamma   90.00
#
_symmetry.space_group_name_H-M   'P 1'
#
loop_
_entity.id
_entity.type
_entity.pdbx_description
1 polymer ?
#
loop_
_entity_poly.entity_id
_entity_poly.type
_entity_poly.pdbx_seq_one_letter_code
_entity_poly.pdbx_strand_id
1 'polypeptide(L)' 'MPMITLQVTDEEKEIIENYAKSHDMGVSEVLVEAFFEKLEVAYGLKVFEEFEADPDKTTYSPKEVAKMLGIENETE' A
#
# COMPACT_ATOMS: atom_id res chain seq x y z
N MET A 1 8.92 23.59 -3.85
CA MET A 1 8.71 22.15 -3.60
C MET A 1 9.39 21.80 -2.29
N PRO A 2 8.76 20.99 -1.43
CA PRO A 2 9.44 20.46 -0.24
C PRO A 2 10.65 19.61 -0.68
N MET A 3 11.71 19.64 0.11
CA MET A 3 12.94 18.88 -0.13
C MET A 3 13.22 18.02 1.10
N ILE A 4 13.59 16.76 0.87
CA ILE A 4 13.99 15.83 1.91
C ILE A 4 15.44 15.45 1.63
N THR A 5 16.28 15.56 2.66
CA THR A 5 17.68 15.12 2.60
C THR A 5 17.82 13.87 3.46
N LEU A 6 18.38 12.82 2.87
CA LEU A 6 18.62 11.53 3.53
C LEU A 6 20.12 11.29 3.62
N GLN A 7 20.56 10.82 4.78
CA GLN A 7 21.92 10.34 4.95
C GLN A 7 21.92 8.83 4.76
N VAL A 8 22.73 8.37 3.83
CA VAL A 8 22.89 6.95 3.47
C VAL A 8 24.38 6.66 3.33
N THR A 9 24.74 5.39 3.45
CA THR A 9 26.07 4.88 3.09
C THR A 9 26.26 4.88 1.57
N ASP A 10 27.51 4.79 1.13
CA ASP A 10 27.83 4.69 -0.30
C ASP A 10 27.21 3.43 -0.93
N GLU A 11 27.16 2.32 -0.18
CA GLU A 11 26.56 1.06 -0.62
C GLU A 11 25.04 1.19 -0.81
N GLU A 12 24.33 1.77 0.18
CA GLU A 12 22.89 2.02 0.08
C GLU A 12 22.56 2.93 -1.10
N LYS A 13 23.37 3.97 -1.32
CA LYS A 13 23.21 4.87 -2.46
C LYS A 13 23.34 4.12 -3.79
N GLU A 14 24.37 3.29 -3.94
CA GLU A 14 24.57 2.49 -5.16
C GLU A 14 23.39 1.55 -5.42
N ILE A 15 22.88 0.89 -4.37
CA ILE A 15 21.71 0.01 -4.47
C ILE A 15 20.48 0.79 -4.95
N ILE A 16 20.19 1.96 -4.36
CA ILE A 16 19.04 2.79 -4.75
C ILE A 16 19.16 3.26 -6.19
N GLU A 17 20.34 3.73 -6.61
CA GLU A 17 20.59 4.19 -7.97
C GLU A 17 20.45 3.07 -9.00
N ASN A 18 20.95 1.88 -8.69
CA ASN A 18 20.86 0.72 -9.58
C ASN A 18 19.41 0.23 -9.71
N TYR A 19 18.65 0.22 -8.61
CA TYR A 19 17.23 -0.11 -8.63
C TYR A 19 16.42 0.89 -9.47
N ALA A 20 16.66 2.19 -9.29
CA ALA A 20 15.99 3.23 -10.05
C ALA A 20 16.25 3.08 -11.56
N LYS A 21 17.52 2.82 -11.94
CA LYS A 21 17.90 2.56 -13.34
C LYS A 21 17.22 1.33 -13.93
N SER A 22 17.11 0.24 -13.17
CA SER A 22 16.51 -1.00 -13.70
C SER A 22 14.99 -0.91 -13.90
N HIS A 23 14.35 0.10 -13.33
CA HIS A 23 12.90 0.35 -13.45
C HIS A 23 12.58 1.63 -14.24
N ASP A 24 13.58 2.26 -14.89
CA ASP A 24 13.44 3.52 -15.63
C ASP A 24 12.85 4.68 -14.78
N MET A 25 13.14 4.69 -13.48
CA MET A 25 12.63 5.66 -12.51
C MET A 25 13.73 6.60 -11.98
N GLY A 26 13.31 7.74 -11.43
CA GLY A 26 14.21 8.62 -10.68
C GLY A 26 14.46 8.12 -9.24
N VAL A 27 15.64 8.41 -8.67
CA VAL A 27 15.94 8.07 -7.26
C VAL A 27 14.91 8.63 -6.28
N SER A 28 14.50 9.89 -6.46
CA SER A 28 13.48 10.51 -5.61
C SER A 28 12.11 9.85 -5.77
N GLU A 29 11.78 9.35 -6.95
CA GLU A 29 10.52 8.66 -7.23
C GLU A 29 10.46 7.32 -6.50
N VAL A 30 11.51 6.50 -6.65
CA VAL A 30 11.68 5.24 -5.92
C VAL A 30 11.57 5.43 -4.41
N LEU A 31 12.25 6.44 -3.85
CA LEU A 31 12.25 6.68 -2.40
C LEU A 31 10.88 7.13 -1.88
N VAL A 32 10.16 7.95 -2.64
CA VAL A 32 8.82 8.40 -2.28
C VAL A 32 7.83 7.24 -2.36
N GLU A 33 7.87 6.47 -3.45
CA GLU A 33 7.00 5.31 -3.65
C GLU A 33 7.21 4.26 -2.55
N ALA A 34 8.45 3.84 -2.32
CA ALA A 34 8.77 2.87 -1.27
C ALA A 34 8.35 3.33 0.14
N PHE A 35 8.43 4.64 0.42
CA PHE A 35 7.94 5.20 1.67
C PHE A 35 6.42 5.09 1.80
N PHE A 36 5.68 5.46 0.75
CA PHE A 36 4.22 5.37 0.77
C PHE A 36 3.71 3.93 0.80
N GLU A 37 4.35 3.00 0.10
CA GLU A 37 4.03 1.57 0.19
C GLU A 37 4.16 1.06 1.64
N LYS A 38 5.25 1.41 2.31
CA LYS A 38 5.46 1.07 3.73
C LYS A 38 4.39 1.69 4.63
N LEU A 39 4.02 2.94 4.36
CA LEU A 39 2.99 3.66 5.12
C LEU A 39 1.60 3.03 4.91
N GLU A 40 1.25 2.67 3.69
CA GLU A 40 -0.01 2.01 3.33
C GLU A 40 -0.15 0.66 4.01
N VAL A 41 0.90 -0.15 4.06
CA VAL A 41 0.89 -1.42 4.78
C VAL A 41 0.65 -1.20 6.28
N ALA A 42 1.36 -0.25 6.89
CA ALA A 42 1.21 0.04 8.31
C ALA A 42 -0.20 0.57 8.64
N TYR A 43 -0.72 1.44 7.78
CA TYR A 43 -2.07 1.98 7.93
C TYR A 43 -3.13 0.89 7.71
N GLY A 44 -2.98 0.05 6.69
CA GLY A 44 -3.88 -1.07 6.41
C GLY A 44 -3.94 -2.06 7.57
N LEU A 45 -2.78 -2.41 8.16
CA LEU A 45 -2.73 -3.26 9.35
C LEU A 45 -3.47 -2.63 10.53
N LYS A 46 -3.25 -1.33 10.77
CA LYS A 46 -3.96 -0.60 11.83
C LYS A 46 -5.48 -0.62 11.62
N VAL A 47 -5.96 -0.34 10.40
CA VAL A 47 -7.40 -0.36 10.08
C VAL A 47 -7.97 -1.77 10.30
N PHE A 48 -7.22 -2.81 9.93
CA PHE A 48 -7.62 -4.19 10.17
C PHE A 48 -7.72 -4.51 11.67
N GLU A 49 -6.73 -4.12 12.47
CA GLU A 49 -6.75 -4.31 13.93
C GLU A 49 -7.92 -3.55 14.59
N GLU A 50 -8.19 -2.32 14.16
CA GLU A 50 -9.33 -1.52 14.62
C GLU A 50 -10.66 -2.21 14.29
N PHE A 51 -10.79 -2.75 13.07
CA PHE A 51 -11.96 -3.53 12.68
C PHE A 51 -12.12 -4.79 13.53
N GLU A 52 -11.06 -5.57 13.75
CA GLU A 52 -11.14 -6.78 14.56
C GLU A 52 -11.48 -6.50 16.03
N ALA A 53 -10.99 -5.39 16.58
CA ALA A 53 -11.26 -4.96 17.96
C ALA A 53 -12.68 -4.44 18.17
N ASP A 54 -13.38 -4.00 17.12
CA ASP A 54 -14.76 -3.51 17.22
C ASP A 54 -15.72 -4.66 17.56
N PRO A 55 -16.38 -4.65 18.73
CA PRO A 55 -17.35 -5.67 19.11
C PRO A 55 -18.66 -5.58 18.30
N ASP A 56 -18.96 -4.40 17.75
CA ASP A 56 -20.17 -4.11 16.98
C ASP A 56 -19.93 -4.20 15.46
N LYS A 57 -18.78 -4.76 15.05
CA LYS A 57 -18.43 -4.92 13.64
C LYS A 57 -19.51 -5.70 12.89
N THR A 58 -19.91 -5.17 11.75
CA THR A 58 -20.80 -5.86 10.81
C THR A 58 -19.98 -6.45 9.69
N THR A 59 -20.13 -7.75 9.45
CA THR A 59 -19.54 -8.46 8.31
C THR A 59 -20.63 -8.90 7.35
N TYR A 60 -20.31 -8.94 6.06
CA TYR A 60 -21.19 -9.45 5.02
C TYR A 60 -20.46 -10.57 4.28
N SER A 61 -21.17 -11.65 3.99
CA SER A 61 -20.69 -12.71 3.11
C SER A 61 -20.68 -12.23 1.65
N PRO A 62 -19.87 -12.85 0.78
CA PRO A 62 -19.85 -12.51 -0.65
C PRO A 62 -21.24 -12.54 -1.32
N LYS A 63 -22.12 -13.46 -0.89
CA LYS A 63 -23.49 -13.55 -1.41
C LYS A 63 -24.37 -12.38 -0.97
N GLU A 64 -24.26 -11.96 0.29
CA GLU A 64 -24.99 -10.80 0.80
C GLU A 64 -24.54 -9.53 0.08
N VAL A 65 -23.23 -9.36 -0.12
CA VAL A 65 -22.67 -8.23 -0.87
C VAL A 65 -23.13 -8.27 -2.34
N ALA A 66 -23.09 -9.43 -3.00
CA ALA A 66 -23.56 -9.57 -4.39
C ALA A 66 -25.03 -9.16 -4.54
N LYS A 67 -25.87 -9.53 -3.56
CA LYS A 67 -27.27 -9.11 -3.49
C LYS A 67 -27.45 -7.61 -3.23
N MET A 68 -26.65 -7.03 -2.34
CA MET A 68 -26.68 -5.59 -2.08
C MET A 68 -26.25 -4.76 -3.30
N LEU A 69 -25.30 -5.28 -4.09
CA LEU A 69 -24.77 -4.63 -5.29
C LEU A 69 -25.57 -4.96 -6.56
N GLY A 70 -26.51 -5.91 -6.51
CA GLY A 70 -27.33 -6.31 -7.66
C GLY A 70 -26.59 -7.10 -8.74
N ILE A 71 -25.47 -7.75 -8.39
CA ILE A 71 -24.58 -8.47 -9.32
C ILE A 71 -24.73 -10.00 -9.22
N GLU A 72 -25.89 -10.47 -8.77
CA GLU A 72 -26.16 -11.87 -8.44
C GLU A 72 -26.11 -12.82 -9.65
N ASN A 73 -26.00 -12.30 -10.88
CA ASN A 73 -26.25 -13.03 -12.13
C ASN A 73 -25.15 -12.89 -13.23
N GLU A 74 -23.85 -12.84 -12.89
CA GLU A 74 -22.77 -12.82 -13.91
C GLU A 74 -21.78 -14.00 -13.88
N THR A 75 -22.19 -15.14 -13.30
CA THR A 75 -21.44 -16.40 -13.48
C THR A 75 -22.38 -17.49 -13.99
N GLU A 76 -22.48 -17.60 -15.32
CA GLU A 76 -22.65 -18.88 -16.02
C GLU A 76 -21.29 -19.59 -16.15
#